data_AF-A0A2C9KJR6-F1
#
_entry.id   AF-A0A2C9KJR6-F1
#
_cell.length_a   1.000
_cell.length_b   1.000
_cell.length_c   1.000
_cell.angle_alpha   90.00
_cell.angle_beta   90.00
_cell.angle_gamma   90.00
#
_symmetry.space_group_name_H-M   'P 1'
#
loop_
_entity.id
_entity.type
_entity.pdbx_description
1 polymer ?
#
loop_
_entity_poly.entity_id
_entity_poly.type
_entity_poly.pdbx_seq_one_letter_code
_entity_poly.pdbx_strand_id
1 'polypeptide(L)'
;MASANNHVTNETKRTDIAKQLFEAYSAISCCFLSQQLVAEAMLPGLKCLKQDMEALGAEHLEVVNAMIRDYQSKLDVKTLPAGPVEDIRTSVMSKIKDTTSKANIGNIFNRKK
;
A
#
# COMPACT_ATOMS: atom_id res chain seq x y z
N MET A 1 -9.47 -17.04 -13.36
CA MET A 1 -8.86 -17.96 -12.39
C MET A 1 -9.45 -17.77 -10.99
N ALA A 2 -9.30 -16.60 -10.36
CA ALA A 2 -9.90 -16.32 -9.04
C ALA A 2 -11.42 -16.55 -8.99
N SER A 3 -12.20 -15.98 -9.92
CA SER A 3 -13.66 -16.20 -9.99
C SER A 3 -14.07 -17.67 -10.14
N ALA A 4 -13.24 -18.50 -10.78
CA ALA A 4 -13.52 -19.93 -10.92
C ALA A 4 -13.29 -20.68 -9.59
N ASN A 5 -12.35 -20.20 -8.76
CA ASN A 5 -12.07 -20.78 -7.45
C ASN A 5 -13.26 -20.66 -6.49
N ASN A 6 -13.97 -19.53 -6.53
CA ASN A 6 -15.15 -19.29 -5.69
C ASN A 6 -16.27 -20.33 -5.91
N HIS A 7 -16.27 -21.04 -7.05
CA HIS A 7 -17.24 -22.08 -7.39
C HIS A 7 -16.76 -23.51 -7.09
N VAL A 8 -15.54 -23.67 -6.58
CA VAL A 8 -14.99 -24.99 -6.22
C VAL A 8 -15.68 -25.49 -4.96
N THR A 9 -16.38 -26.62 -5.08
CA THR A 9 -17.11 -27.26 -3.97
C THR A 9 -16.21 -27.98 -2.97
N ASN A 10 -14.99 -28.36 -3.39
CA ASN A 10 -14.00 -28.95 -2.51
C ASN A 10 -13.28 -27.84 -1.73
N GLU A 11 -13.62 -27.69 -0.45
CA GLU A 11 -13.10 -26.61 0.38
C GLU A 11 -11.58 -26.64 0.53
N THR A 12 -10.97 -27.81 0.70
CA THR A 12 -9.50 -27.96 0.81
C THR A 12 -8.81 -27.45 -0.45
N LYS A 13 -9.31 -27.83 -1.63
CA LYS A 13 -8.78 -27.36 -2.91
C LYS A 13 -9.01 -25.86 -3.10
N ARG A 14 -10.19 -25.36 -2.74
CA ARG A 14 -10.53 -23.93 -2.82
C ARG A 14 -9.57 -23.10 -1.97
N THR A 15 -9.31 -23.54 -0.74
CA THR A 15 -8.36 -22.91 0.18
C THR A 15 -6.94 -22.89 -0.37
N ASP A 16 -6.46 -24.02 -0.90
CA ASP A 16 -5.11 -24.13 -1.44
C ASP A 16 -4.90 -23.18 -2.62
N ILE A 17 -5.83 -23.18 -3.58
CA ILE A 17 -5.82 -22.27 -4.72
C ILE A 17 -5.89 -20.81 -4.26
N ALA A 18 -6.73 -20.51 -3.26
CA ALA A 18 -6.86 -19.15 -2.74
C ALA A 18 -5.56 -18.66 -2.09
N LYS A 19 -4.83 -19.52 -1.37
CA LYS A 19 -3.51 -19.19 -0.82
C LYS A 19 -2.47 -18.94 -1.90
N GLN A 20 -2.40 -19.80 -2.92
CA GLN A 20 -1.50 -19.60 -4.06
C GLN A 20 -1.82 -18.29 -4.80
N LEU A 21 -3.10 -17.98 -4.97
CA LEU A 21 -3.52 -16.70 -5.55
C LEU A 21 -3.06 -15.53 -4.68
N PHE A 22 -3.26 -15.60 -3.36
CA PHE A 22 -2.79 -14.56 -2.44
C PHE A 22 -1.29 -14.30 -2.58
N GLU A 23 -0.46 -15.35 -2.55
CA GLU A 23 1.00 -15.23 -2.72
C GLU A 23 1.37 -14.60 -4.06
N ALA A 24 0.71 -15.02 -5.14
CA ALA A 24 0.93 -14.46 -6.48
C ALA A 24 0.55 -12.97 -6.55
N TYR A 25 -0.63 -12.59 -6.04
CA TYR A 25 -1.06 -11.19 -6.01
C TYR A 25 -0.11 -10.34 -5.15
N SER A 26 0.35 -10.85 -4.00
CA SER A 26 1.34 -10.17 -3.16
C SER A 26 2.66 -9.95 -3.90
N ALA A 27 3.16 -10.94 -4.63
CA ALA A 27 4.37 -10.79 -5.44
C ALA A 27 4.18 -9.76 -6.58
N ILE A 28 3.04 -9.80 -7.26
CA ILE A 28 2.69 -8.86 -8.34
C ILE A 28 2.55 -7.42 -7.82
N SER A 29 2.19 -7.23 -6.55
CA SER A 29 2.03 -5.90 -5.95
C SER A 29 3.30 -5.06 -5.91
N CYS A 30 4.45 -5.73 -5.94
CA CYS A 30 5.77 -5.13 -6.02
C CYS A 30 6.20 -4.76 -7.44
N CYS A 31 5.42 -5.15 -8.46
CA CYS A 31 5.73 -4.90 -9.86
C CYS A 31 5.11 -3.58 -10.37
N PHE A 32 5.71 -3.01 -11.40
CA PHE A 32 5.10 -1.90 -12.13
C PHE A 32 3.98 -2.44 -13.04
N LEU A 33 2.74 -2.02 -12.76
CA LEU A 33 1.56 -2.44 -13.53
C LEU A 33 0.95 -1.24 -14.25
N SER A 34 0.51 -1.46 -15.49
CA SER A 34 -0.26 -0.43 -16.21
C SER A 34 -1.63 -0.27 -15.56
N GLN A 35 -2.18 0.95 -15.59
CA GLN A 35 -3.52 1.21 -15.06
C GLN A 35 -4.59 0.35 -15.75
N GLN A 36 -4.43 0.12 -17.05
CA GLN A 36 -5.31 -0.76 -17.81
C GLN A 36 -5.29 -2.18 -17.23
N LEU A 37 -4.10 -2.76 -17.00
CA LEU A 37 -3.98 -4.08 -16.38
C LEU A 37 -4.55 -4.11 -14.96
N VAL A 38 -4.37 -3.02 -14.20
CA VAL A 38 -4.93 -2.91 -12.85
C VAL A 38 -6.46 -2.92 -12.88
N ALA A 39 -7.07 -2.17 -13.79
CA ALA A 39 -8.52 -2.05 -13.92
C ALA A 39 -9.17 -3.33 -14.47
N GLU A 40 -8.56 -3.94 -15.49
CA GLU A 40 -9.14 -5.09 -16.20
C GLU A 40 -8.88 -6.43 -15.50
N ALA A 41 -7.74 -6.59 -14.82
CA ALA A 41 -7.34 -7.88 -14.27
C ALA A 41 -7.13 -7.84 -12.75
N MET A 42 -6.32 -6.91 -12.22
CA MET A 42 -5.95 -6.95 -10.80
C MET A 42 -7.12 -6.69 -9.87
N LEU A 43 -7.87 -5.60 -10.06
CA LEU A 43 -8.97 -5.24 -9.17
C LEU A 43 -10.11 -6.27 -9.19
N PRO A 44 -10.60 -6.74 -10.35
CA PRO A 44 -11.58 -7.82 -10.40
C PRO A 44 -11.05 -9.10 -9.72
N GLY A 45 -9.78 -9.43 -9.96
CA GLY A 45 -9.12 -10.60 -9.38
C GLY A 45 -9.02 -10.55 -7.85
N LEU A 46 -8.60 -9.42 -7.29
CA LEU A 46 -8.51 -9.19 -5.85
C LEU A 46 -9.89 -9.19 -5.18
N LYS A 47 -10.93 -8.66 -5.86
CA LYS A 47 -12.31 -8.75 -5.36
C LYS A 47 -12.80 -10.20 -5.27
N CYS A 48 -12.49 -11.03 -6.25
CA CYS A 48 -12.79 -12.45 -6.18
C CYS A 48 -12.01 -13.14 -5.06
N LEU A 49 -10.71 -12.84 -4.94
CA LEU A 49 -9.85 -13.40 -3.88
C LEU A 49 -10.34 -13.01 -2.47
N LYS A 50 -10.83 -11.79 -2.29
CA LYS A 50 -11.41 -11.33 -1.02
C LYS A 50 -12.48 -12.30 -0.51
N GLN A 51 -13.35 -12.75 -1.40
CA GLN A 51 -14.45 -13.66 -1.06
C GLN A 51 -13.92 -15.03 -0.59
N ASP A 52 -12.84 -15.53 -1.19
CA ASP A 52 -12.19 -16.76 -0.72
C ASP A 52 -11.49 -16.55 0.63
N MET A 53 -10.86 -15.39 0.83
CA MET A 53 -10.13 -15.05 2.07
C MET A 53 -11.05 -14.84 3.28
N GLU A 54 -12.30 -14.44 3.07
CA GLU A 54 -13.30 -14.33 4.15
C GLU A 54 -13.50 -15.66 4.90
N ALA A 55 -13.26 -16.80 4.24
CA ALA A 55 -13.32 -18.12 4.86
C ALA A 55 -12.02 -18.56 5.56
N LEU A 56 -10.89 -17.87 5.33
CA LEU A 56 -9.55 -18.31 5.74
C LEU A 56 -8.97 -17.56 6.94
N GLY A 57 -9.53 -16.39 7.27
CA GLY A 57 -9.16 -15.61 8.46
C GLY A 57 -8.94 -14.13 8.19
N ALA A 58 -8.89 -13.35 9.27
CA ALA A 58 -8.84 -11.88 9.21
C ALA A 58 -7.51 -11.34 8.65
N GLU A 59 -6.39 -11.99 8.94
CA GLU A 59 -5.04 -11.50 8.60
C GLU A 59 -4.85 -11.33 7.08
N HIS A 60 -5.16 -12.36 6.28
CA HIS A 60 -5.05 -12.29 4.82
C HIS A 60 -6.09 -11.33 4.21
N LEU A 61 -7.26 -11.22 4.83
CA LEU A 61 -8.34 -10.36 4.37
C LEU A 61 -7.95 -8.87 4.48
N GLU A 62 -7.26 -8.47 5.56
CA GLU A 62 -6.78 -7.10 5.73
C GLU A 62 -5.79 -6.70 4.63
N VAL A 63 -4.85 -7.60 4.29
CA VAL A 63 -3.88 -7.39 3.22
C VAL A 63 -4.57 -7.23 1.86
N VAL A 64 -5.48 -8.14 1.50
CA VAL A 64 -6.22 -8.06 0.23
C VAL A 64 -7.03 -6.77 0.15
N ASN A 65 -7.70 -6.35 1.23
CA ASN A 65 -8.43 -5.08 1.27
C ASN A 65 -7.50 -3.87 1.12
N ALA A 66 -6.30 -3.89 1.71
CA ALA A 66 -5.31 -2.83 1.53
C ALA A 66 -4.86 -2.72 0.07
N MET A 67 -4.59 -3.85 -0.58
CA MET A 67 -4.23 -3.89 -2.00
C MET A 67 -5.34 -3.34 -2.90
N ILE A 68 -6.60 -3.71 -2.63
CA ILE A 68 -7.76 -3.18 -3.37
C ILE A 68 -7.82 -1.65 -3.25
N ARG A 69 -7.68 -1.09 -2.04
CA ARG A 69 -7.71 0.36 -1.82
C ARG A 69 -6.58 1.07 -2.55
N ASP A 70 -5.35 0.55 -2.45
CA ASP A 70 -4.18 1.11 -3.13
C ASP A 70 -4.38 1.18 -4.64
N TYR A 71 -4.84 0.09 -5.26
CA TYR A 71 -5.11 0.07 -6.69
C TYR A 71 -6.28 0.95 -7.11
N GLN A 72 -7.32 1.07 -6.29
CA GLN A 72 -8.42 2.01 -6.54
C GLN A 72 -7.94 3.47 -6.54
N SER A 73 -7.16 3.86 -5.52
CA SER A 73 -6.58 5.20 -5.46
C SER A 73 -5.66 5.49 -6.65
N LYS A 74 -4.87 4.50 -7.09
CA LYS A 74 -4.00 4.63 -8.28
C LYS A 74 -4.76 4.82 -9.60
N LEU A 75 -6.02 4.39 -9.68
CA LEU A 75 -6.89 4.63 -10.84
C LEU A 75 -7.59 5.99 -10.76
N ASP A 76 -8.01 6.42 -9.58
CA ASP A 76 -8.75 7.67 -9.35
C ASP A 76 -7.91 8.94 -9.59
N VAL A 77 -6.59 8.87 -9.39
CA VAL A 77 -5.66 10.00 -9.60
C VAL A 77 -5.68 10.57 -11.04
N LYS A 78 -6.19 9.85 -12.05
CA LYS A 78 -6.30 10.36 -13.43
C LYS A 78 -7.65 10.99 -13.80
N THR A 79 -8.68 10.88 -12.96
CA THR A 79 -9.97 11.56 -13.18
C THR A 79 -10.01 12.99 -12.67
N LEU A 80 -8.96 13.44 -11.99
CA LEU A 80 -8.75 14.86 -11.71
C LEU A 80 -8.16 15.53 -12.95
N PRO A 81 -8.74 16.62 -13.48
CA PRO A 81 -8.05 17.40 -14.50
C PRO A 81 -6.71 17.81 -13.92
N ALA A 82 -5.65 17.68 -14.73
CA ALA A 82 -4.32 18.17 -14.40
C ALA A 82 -4.40 19.68 -14.11
N GLY A 83 -4.67 20.03 -12.85
CA GLY A 83 -4.49 21.36 -12.31
C GLY A 83 -3.00 21.62 -12.09
N PRO A 84 -2.53 22.87 -12.24
CA PRO A 84 -1.13 23.18 -12.03
C PRO A 84 -0.72 22.76 -10.62
N VAL A 85 0.40 22.05 -10.53
CA VAL A 85 1.06 21.73 -9.27
C VAL A 85 1.60 23.01 -8.64
N GLU A 86 0.80 23.67 -7.79
CA GLU A 86 1.29 24.68 -6.86
C GLU A 86 0.72 24.43 -5.45
N ASP A 87 1.65 24.06 -4.57
CA ASP A 87 1.77 24.27 -3.11
C ASP A 87 0.51 24.39 -2.22
N ILE A 88 0.47 23.65 -1.10
CA ILE A 88 0.32 24.18 0.29
C ILE A 88 -0.09 23.06 1.28
N ARG A 89 0.88 22.69 2.12
CA ARG A 89 0.83 22.54 3.60
C ARG A 89 -0.51 22.15 4.27
N THR A 90 -0.53 20.98 4.92
CA THR A 90 -1.22 20.75 6.20
C THR A 90 -0.41 19.76 7.06
N SER A 91 0.36 20.27 8.03
CA SER A 91 0.05 20.30 9.47
C SER A 91 0.14 18.94 10.17
N VAL A 92 1.34 18.63 10.68
CA VAL A 92 1.51 17.69 11.79
C VAL A 92 2.19 18.43 12.94
N MET A 93 1.41 18.70 13.99
CA MET A 93 1.95 19.11 15.28
C MET A 93 2.86 18.00 15.80
N SER A 94 4.13 18.30 15.99
CA SER A 94 4.99 17.54 16.90
C SER A 94 5.68 18.53 17.83
N LYS A 95 5.21 18.54 19.08
CA LYS A 95 5.82 19.23 20.20
C LYS A 95 7.24 18.71 20.40
N ILE A 96 8.24 19.42 19.90
CA ILE A 96 9.63 19.21 20.32
C ILE A 96 9.91 20.27 21.37
N LYS A 97 9.98 19.77 22.61
CA LYS A 97 10.32 20.49 23.83
C LYS A 97 11.69 21.12 23.68
N ASP A 98 11.78 22.41 23.96
CA ASP A 98 13.02 23.15 24.18
C ASP A 98 13.98 22.37 25.08
N THR A 99 15.18 22.09 24.58
CA THR A 99 16.35 21.86 25.45
C THR A 99 17.54 22.55 24.80
N THR A 100 17.59 23.87 24.98
CA THR A 100 18.80 24.67 24.71
C THR A 100 19.87 24.26 25.72
N SER A 101 20.77 23.38 25.33
CA SER A 101 22.09 23.25 25.96
C SER A 101 23.11 23.86 25.02
N LYS A 102 23.29 25.18 25.15
CA LYS A 102 24.32 25.92 24.40
C LYS A 102 25.68 25.63 25.04
N ALA A 103 26.36 24.59 24.56
CA ALA A 103 27.78 24.38 24.84
C ALA A 103 28.57 25.48 24.11
N ASN A 104 29.08 26.45 24.86
CA ASN A 104 29.88 27.56 24.35
C ASN A 104 31.33 27.12 24.17
N ILE A 105 31.67 26.59 22.99
CA ILE A 105 33.06 26.37 22.56
C ILE A 105 33.38 27.44 21.53
N GLY A 106 33.90 28.56 22.01
CA GLY A 106 34.37 29.66 21.19
C GLY A 106 35.45 30.44 21.91
N ASN A 107 36.68 29.89 21.94
CA ASN A 107 37.95 30.62 21.86
C ASN A 107 39.19 29.73 22.16
N ILE A 108 39.35 28.60 21.47
CA ILE A 108 40.57 27.78 21.58
C ILE A 108 41.62 28.15 20.49
N PHE A 109 41.22 28.86 19.43
CA PHE A 109 42.13 29.26 18.35
C PHE A 109 42.34 30.79 18.30
N ASN A 110 43.06 31.33 19.27
CA ASN A 110 43.88 32.52 19.03
C ASN A 110 45.32 32.17 19.39
N ARG A 111 45.92 31.40 18.49
CA ARG A 111 47.34 31.09 18.48
C ARG A 111 48.08 32.27 17.84
N LYS A 112 48.96 32.88 18.66
CA LYS A 112 50.25 33.48 18.30
C LYS A 112 50.26 34.90 17.72
N LYS A 113 50.75 35.86 18.51
CA LYS A 113 52.13 36.35 18.36
C LYS A 113 52.65 36.93 19.66
#